data_AF-X1UML4-F1
#
_entry.id   AF-X1UML4-F1
#
_cell.length_a   1.000
_cell.length_b   1.000
_cell.length_c   1.000
_cell.angle_alpha   90.00
_cell.angle_beta   90.00
_cell.angle_gamma   90.00
#
_symmetry.space_group_name_H-M   'P 1'
#
loop_
_entity.id
_entity.type
_entity.pdbx_description
1 polymer ?
#
loop_
_entity_poly.entity_id
_entity_poly.type
_entity_poly.pdbx_seq_one_letter_code
_entity_poly.pdbx_strand_id
1 'polypeptide(L)'
;MKIKSSAEISKKWDEAIGRVPGSYKDGVAGTTDWQEKAASEDAENLWKEKIDEAASRKARQKAISAVSNEDWRSAAISKGAARIGAGMTAAKAKRAAKFEPYRTAIEGISLPAKTADPAQNVTNRVIPIATTLSDLKKSMA
;
A
#
# COMPACT_ATOMS: atom_id res chain seq x y z
N MET A 1 4.25 25.58 31.16
CA MET A 1 3.38 25.50 29.97
C MET A 1 2.00 25.02 30.43
N LYS A 2 0.91 25.72 30.09
CA LYS A 2 -0.45 25.28 30.42
C LYS A 2 -1.00 24.44 29.27
N ILE A 3 -1.31 23.18 29.53
CA ILE A 3 -1.93 22.25 28.57
C ILE A 3 -3.42 22.14 28.91
N LYS A 4 -4.27 22.05 27.89
CA LYS A 4 -5.71 21.84 28.06
C LYS A 4 -5.98 20.51 28.77
N SER A 5 -7.09 20.41 29.49
CA SER A 5 -7.51 19.14 30.08
C SER A 5 -7.83 18.11 29.00
N SER A 6 -7.77 16.83 29.36
CA SER A 6 -8.17 15.74 28.44
C SER A 6 -9.60 15.91 27.95
N ALA A 7 -10.53 16.37 28.81
CA ALA A 7 -11.91 16.61 28.42
C ALA A 7 -12.05 17.74 27.38
N GLU A 8 -11.32 18.84 27.56
CA GLU A 8 -11.28 19.92 26.57
C GLU A 8 -10.66 19.48 25.24
N ILE A 9 -9.65 18.60 25.28
CA ILE A 9 -9.04 18.03 24.08
C ILE A 9 -10.03 17.13 23.34
N SER A 10 -10.72 16.22 24.04
CA SER A 10 -11.74 15.34 23.46
C SER A 10 -12.90 16.13 22.85
N LYS A 11 -13.41 17.14 23.56
CA LYS A 11 -14.47 18.01 23.02
C LYS A 11 -14.05 18.65 21.70
N LYS A 12 -12.85 19.23 21.64
CA LYS A 12 -12.34 19.86 20.42
C LYS A 12 -12.12 18.85 19.29
N TRP A 13 -11.75 17.61 19.62
CA TRP A 13 -11.63 16.54 18.64
C TRP A 13 -12.99 16.23 18.00
N ASP A 14 -14.03 16.05 18.81
CA ASP A 14 -15.37 15.76 18.32
C ASP A 14 -15.92 16.88 17.44
N GLU A 15 -15.75 18.14 17.87
CA GLU A 15 -16.10 19.32 17.08
C GLU A 15 -15.35 19.39 15.73
N ALA A 16 -14.12 18.88 15.69
CA ALA A 16 -13.31 18.91 14.47
C ALA A 16 -13.77 17.88 13.42
N ILE A 17 -14.43 16.79 13.80
CA ILE A 17 -14.83 15.69 12.89
C ILE A 17 -15.65 16.21 11.70
N GLY A 18 -16.57 17.15 11.93
CA GLY A 18 -17.41 17.70 10.86
C GLY A 18 -16.69 18.68 9.92
N ARG A 19 -15.65 19.36 10.40
CA ARG A 19 -14.95 20.42 9.66
C ARG A 19 -13.72 19.93 8.91
N VAL A 20 -12.93 19.06 9.54
CA VAL A 20 -11.62 18.64 9.04
C VAL A 20 -11.64 18.01 7.65
N PRO A 21 -12.62 17.16 7.27
CA PRO A 21 -12.66 16.58 5.92
C PRO A 21 -12.72 17.64 4.81
N GLY A 22 -13.49 18.71 5.01
CA GLY A 22 -13.56 19.84 4.07
C GLY A 22 -12.23 20.58 3.99
N SER A 23 -11.68 20.97 5.14
CA SER A 23 -10.37 21.67 5.18
C SER A 23 -9.24 20.84 4.56
N TYR A 24 -9.26 19.52 4.74
CA TYR A 24 -8.30 18.61 4.09
C TYR A 24 -8.44 18.64 2.57
N LYS A 25 -9.68 18.54 2.06
CA LYS A 25 -9.96 18.59 0.62
C LYS A 25 -9.47 19.90 0.00
N ASP A 26 -9.74 21.03 0.66
CA ASP A 26 -9.35 22.36 0.17
C ASP A 26 -7.82 22.50 0.13
N GLY A 27 -7.12 22.03 1.17
CA GLY A 27 -5.66 22.04 1.21
C GLY A 27 -5.02 21.20 0.10
N VAL A 28 -5.56 20.00 -0.15
CA VAL A 28 -5.11 19.15 -1.26
C VAL A 28 -5.37 19.82 -2.61
N ALA A 29 -6.55 20.41 -2.81
CA ALA A 29 -6.90 21.08 -4.06
C ALA A 29 -6.00 22.31 -4.35
N GLY A 30 -5.54 23.00 -3.30
CA GLY A 30 -4.60 24.13 -3.42
C GLY A 30 -3.13 23.74 -3.53
N THR A 31 -2.79 22.45 -3.42
CA THR A 31 -1.38 21.99 -3.48
C THR A 31 -0.89 21.96 -4.93
N THR A 32 0.18 22.70 -5.23
CA THR A 32 0.90 22.65 -6.50
C THR A 32 2.23 21.92 -6.37
N ASP A 33 2.74 21.40 -7.49
CA ASP A 33 4.11 20.89 -7.63
C ASP A 33 4.49 19.75 -6.68
N TRP A 34 3.49 19.03 -6.16
CA TRP A 34 3.71 17.95 -5.20
C TRP A 34 4.59 16.84 -5.80
N GLN A 35 4.35 16.50 -7.06
CA GLN A 35 5.04 15.39 -7.73
C GLN A 35 6.51 15.72 -7.94
N GLU A 36 6.81 16.93 -8.43
CA GLU A 36 8.18 17.37 -8.70
C GLU A 36 9.02 17.37 -7.42
N LYS A 37 8.46 17.90 -6.32
CA LYS A 37 9.11 17.91 -5.02
C LYS A 37 9.26 16.52 -4.42
N ALA A 38 8.25 15.66 -4.58
CA ALA A 38 8.27 14.30 -4.03
C ALA A 38 9.18 13.35 -4.83
N ALA A 39 9.40 13.61 -6.12
CA ALA A 39 10.25 12.81 -6.99
C ALA A 39 11.70 13.32 -7.07
N SER A 40 12.06 14.35 -6.30
CA SER A 40 13.42 14.91 -6.30
C SER A 40 14.43 13.96 -5.65
N GLU A 41 15.70 14.10 -6.03
CA GLU A 41 16.79 13.34 -5.43
C GLU A 41 16.93 13.62 -3.93
N ASP A 42 16.68 14.86 -3.49
CA ASP A 42 16.65 15.24 -2.08
C ASP A 42 15.58 14.45 -1.30
N ALA A 43 14.40 14.29 -1.87
CA ALA A 43 13.33 13.51 -1.26
C ALA A 43 13.70 12.02 -1.14
N GLU A 44 14.33 11.45 -2.17
CA GLU A 44 14.83 10.07 -2.17
C GLU A 44 15.94 9.87 -1.12
N ASN A 45 16.88 10.81 -1.02
CA ASN A 45 17.97 10.77 -0.04
C ASN A 45 17.44 10.86 1.40
N LEU A 46 16.52 11.79 1.65
CA LEU A 46 15.86 11.91 2.95
C LEU A 46 15.05 10.65 3.29
N TRP A 47 14.35 10.06 2.32
CA TRP A 47 13.62 8.82 2.54
C TRP A 47 14.54 7.68 2.98
N LYS A 48 15.68 7.48 2.30
CA LYS A 48 16.68 6.46 2.67
C LYS A 48 17.18 6.66 4.11
N GLU A 49 17.63 7.89 4.43
CA GLU A 49 18.11 8.24 5.77
C GLU A 49 17.09 7.89 6.85
N LYS A 50 15.81 8.26 6.64
CA LYS A 50 14.76 8.03 7.63
C LYS A 50 14.32 6.57 7.74
N ILE A 51 14.42 5.79 6.66
CA ILE A 51 14.22 4.34 6.74
C ILE A 51 15.33 3.69 7.55
N ASP A 52 16.59 4.06 7.34
CA ASP A 52 17.72 3.52 8.12
C ASP A 52 17.63 3.89 9.60
N GLU A 53 17.26 5.14 9.91
CA GLU A 53 16.99 5.59 11.28
C GLU A 53 15.86 4.76 11.93
N ALA A 54 14.75 4.53 11.22
CA ALA A 54 13.63 3.73 11.71
C ALA A 54 14.01 2.25 11.90
N ALA A 55 14.82 1.69 11.00
CA ALA A 55 15.30 0.33 11.04
C ALA A 55 16.24 0.12 12.23
N SER A 56 17.23 0.99 12.42
CA SER A 56 18.21 0.91 13.51
C SER A 56 17.54 0.90 14.89
N ARG A 57 16.48 1.70 15.08
CA ARG A 57 15.71 1.75 16.33
C ARG A 57 14.60 0.69 16.44
N LYS A 58 14.49 -0.22 15.47
CA LYS A 58 13.46 -1.27 15.36
C LYS A 58 12.03 -0.73 15.44
N ALA A 59 11.77 0.43 14.84
CA ALA A 59 10.51 1.16 14.98
C ALA A 59 9.29 0.30 14.60
N ARG A 60 9.38 -0.46 13.50
CA ARG A 60 8.33 -1.37 13.03
C ARG A 60 7.98 -2.44 14.07
N GLN A 61 8.98 -3.14 14.59
CA GLN A 61 8.75 -4.23 15.56
C GLN A 61 8.07 -3.69 16.82
N LYS A 62 8.57 -2.57 17.35
CA LYS A 62 8.03 -1.92 18.55
C LYS A 62 6.56 -1.48 18.36
N ALA A 63 6.24 -0.87 17.21
CA ALA A 63 4.88 -0.45 16.91
C ALA A 63 3.93 -1.64 16.75
N ILE A 64 4.36 -2.72 16.08
CA ILE A 64 3.53 -3.93 15.94
C ILE A 64 3.30 -4.60 17.28
N SER A 65 4.30 -4.68 18.15
CA SER A 65 4.13 -5.25 19.49
C SER A 65 3.16 -4.47 20.39
N ALA A 66 2.83 -3.23 20.03
CA ALA A 66 1.87 -2.41 20.76
C ALA A 66 0.41 -2.64 20.33
N VAL A 67 0.16 -3.50 19.33
CA VAL A 67 -1.19 -3.81 18.82
C VAL A 67 -1.46 -5.30 19.03
N SER A 68 -2.57 -5.63 19.70
CA SER A 68 -2.96 -7.02 19.87
C SER A 68 -3.57 -7.60 18.59
N ASN A 69 -3.58 -8.93 18.48
CA ASN A 69 -4.29 -9.61 17.39
C ASN A 69 -5.79 -9.24 17.37
N GLU A 70 -6.40 -9.01 18.53
CA GLU A 70 -7.82 -8.69 18.62
C GLU A 70 -8.11 -7.25 18.18
N ASP A 71 -7.29 -6.28 18.61
CA ASP A 71 -7.43 -4.89 18.18
C ASP A 71 -7.29 -4.76 16.66
N TRP A 72 -6.30 -5.45 16.08
CA TRP A 72 -6.13 -5.49 14.63
C TRP A 72 -7.33 -6.13 13.94
N ARG A 73 -7.77 -7.30 14.39
CA ARG A 73 -8.89 -8.04 13.78
C ARG A 73 -10.18 -7.22 13.83
N SER A 74 -10.50 -6.67 15.00
CA SER A 74 -11.68 -5.83 15.20
C SER A 74 -11.66 -4.60 14.30
N ALA A 75 -10.54 -3.89 14.21
CA ALA A 75 -10.40 -2.74 13.31
C ALA A 75 -10.49 -3.12 11.82
N ALA A 76 -9.88 -4.24 11.42
CA ALA A 76 -9.91 -4.73 10.04
C ALA A 76 -11.33 -5.09 9.61
N ILE A 77 -12.09 -5.76 10.48
CA ILE A 77 -13.49 -6.14 10.21
C ILE A 77 -14.39 -4.89 10.21
N SER A 78 -14.37 -4.10 11.29
CA SER A 78 -15.32 -2.99 11.46
C SER A 78 -15.07 -1.81 10.51
N LYS A 79 -13.80 -1.43 10.30
CA LYS A 79 -13.42 -0.27 9.47
C LYS A 79 -12.93 -0.69 8.09
N GLY A 80 -12.09 -1.71 8.02
CA GLY A 80 -11.50 -2.17 6.76
C GLY A 80 -12.54 -2.69 5.77
N ALA A 81 -13.43 -3.59 6.23
CA ALA A 81 -14.46 -4.17 5.37
C ALA A 81 -15.42 -3.11 4.80
N ALA A 82 -15.76 -2.08 5.58
CA ALA A 82 -16.61 -0.98 5.12
C ALA A 82 -15.94 -0.10 4.03
N ARG A 83 -14.60 0.05 4.08
CA ARG A 83 -13.86 0.94 3.18
C ARG A 83 -13.42 0.28 1.87
N ILE A 84 -13.14 -1.03 1.90
CA ILE A 84 -12.47 -1.71 0.78
C ILE A 84 -13.30 -1.67 -0.51
N GLY A 85 -14.62 -1.83 -0.44
CA GLY A 85 -15.49 -1.86 -1.62
C GLY A 85 -15.47 -0.55 -2.42
N ALA A 86 -15.58 0.60 -1.74
CA ALA A 86 -15.52 1.90 -2.40
C ALA A 86 -14.16 2.14 -3.09
N GLY A 87 -13.06 1.79 -2.40
CA GLY A 87 -11.71 1.87 -2.96
C GLY A 87 -11.51 0.97 -4.18
N MET A 88 -11.99 -0.27 -4.13
CA MET A 88 -11.93 -1.21 -5.26
C MET A 88 -12.72 -0.72 -6.46
N THR A 89 -13.93 -0.21 -6.24
CA THR A 89 -14.78 0.35 -7.31
C THR A 89 -14.09 1.53 -7.99
N ALA A 90 -13.58 2.50 -7.21
CA ALA A 90 -12.87 3.65 -7.77
C ALA A 90 -11.57 3.26 -8.51
N ALA A 91 -10.90 2.19 -8.07
CA ALA A 91 -9.65 1.72 -8.67
C ALA A 91 -9.83 0.72 -9.82
N LYS A 92 -11.06 0.30 -10.16
CA LYS A 92 -11.33 -0.80 -11.11
C LYS A 92 -10.60 -0.61 -12.45
N ALA A 93 -10.72 0.57 -13.07
CA ALA A 93 -10.07 0.87 -14.35
C ALA A 93 -8.54 0.90 -14.23
N LYS A 94 -8.00 1.54 -13.18
CA LYS A 94 -6.56 1.58 -12.89
C LYS A 94 -6.00 0.17 -12.68
N ARG A 95 -6.72 -0.70 -11.96
CA ARG A 95 -6.34 -2.10 -11.76
C ARG A 95 -6.29 -2.84 -13.09
N ALA A 96 -7.30 -2.68 -13.95
CA ALA A 96 -7.32 -3.33 -15.26
C ALA A 96 -6.12 -2.90 -16.12
N ALA A 97 -5.92 -1.59 -16.26
CA ALA A 97 -4.80 -1.03 -17.03
C ALA A 97 -3.42 -1.48 -16.52
N LYS A 98 -3.22 -1.50 -15.18
CA LYS A 98 -1.95 -1.93 -14.59
C LYS A 98 -1.74 -3.44 -14.62
N PHE A 99 -2.80 -4.23 -14.76
CA PHE A 99 -2.71 -5.68 -14.87
C PHE A 99 -2.52 -6.16 -16.31
N GLU A 100 -2.96 -5.39 -17.30
CA GLU A 100 -2.92 -5.80 -18.71
C GLU A 100 -1.54 -6.25 -19.18
N PRO A 101 -0.41 -5.58 -18.85
CA PRO A 101 0.91 -6.07 -19.25
C PRO A 101 1.23 -7.48 -18.74
N TYR A 102 0.79 -7.80 -17.52
CA TYR A 102 0.96 -9.14 -16.95
C TYR A 102 0.03 -10.16 -17.61
N ARG A 103 -1.21 -9.77 -17.93
CA ARG A 103 -2.16 -10.60 -18.67
C ARG A 103 -1.57 -11.00 -20.02
N THR A 104 -1.11 -10.02 -20.80
CA THR A 104 -0.47 -10.22 -22.11
C THR A 104 0.79 -11.08 -21.99
N ALA A 105 1.63 -10.84 -20.98
CA ALA A 105 2.82 -11.65 -20.77
C ALA A 105 2.50 -13.12 -20.48
N ILE A 106 1.46 -13.40 -19.69
CA ILE A 106 0.99 -14.78 -19.43
C ILE A 106 0.43 -15.42 -20.70
N GLU A 107 -0.37 -14.67 -21.48
CA GLU A 107 -0.94 -15.18 -22.75
C GLU A 107 0.12 -15.54 -23.78
N GLY A 108 1.29 -14.87 -23.75
CA GLY A 108 2.42 -15.19 -24.61
C GLY A 108 3.19 -16.45 -24.21
N ILE A 109 2.92 -17.06 -23.04
CA ILE A 109 3.64 -18.25 -22.58
C ILE A 109 3.03 -19.51 -23.17
N SER A 110 3.81 -20.22 -23.99
CA SER A 110 3.49 -21.60 -24.38
C SER A 110 3.95 -22.56 -23.28
N LEU A 111 3.02 -23.36 -22.74
CA LEU A 111 3.31 -24.33 -21.68
C LEU A 111 3.37 -25.75 -22.25
N PRO A 112 4.44 -26.53 -21.97
CA PRO A 112 4.54 -27.91 -22.41
C PRO A 112 3.44 -28.78 -21.79
N ALA A 113 3.10 -29.90 -22.44
CA ALA A 113 2.12 -30.86 -21.92
C ALA A 113 2.46 -31.28 -20.47
N LYS A 114 1.42 -31.52 -19.66
CA LYS A 114 1.64 -32.01 -18.29
C LYS A 114 2.22 -33.42 -18.32
N THR A 115 3.06 -33.75 -17.35
CA THR A 115 3.55 -35.10 -17.10
C THR A 115 2.83 -35.72 -15.90
N ALA A 116 3.02 -37.01 -15.65
CA ALA A 116 2.50 -37.66 -14.44
C ALA A 116 3.25 -37.25 -13.16
N ASP A 117 4.46 -36.71 -13.30
CA ASP A 117 5.29 -36.27 -12.19
C ASP A 117 4.91 -34.83 -11.77
N PRO A 118 4.39 -34.62 -10.55
CA PRO A 118 4.05 -33.29 -10.06
C PRO A 118 5.25 -32.32 -10.02
N ALA A 119 6.45 -32.81 -9.70
CA ALA A 119 7.64 -31.97 -9.61
C ALA A 119 8.04 -31.45 -11.00
N GLN A 120 7.99 -32.29 -12.02
CA GLN A 120 8.21 -31.88 -13.40
C GLN A 120 7.19 -30.86 -13.88
N ASN A 121 5.92 -30.99 -13.48
CA ASN A 121 4.89 -30.00 -13.83
C ASN A 121 5.16 -28.62 -13.21
N VAL A 122 5.66 -28.57 -11.98
CA VAL A 122 6.05 -27.31 -11.33
C VAL A 122 7.22 -26.68 -12.09
N THR A 123 8.28 -27.46 -12.33
CA THR A 123 9.49 -26.98 -13.01
C THR A 123 9.18 -26.48 -14.43
N ASN A 124 8.42 -27.26 -15.20
CA ASN A 124 8.23 -26.99 -16.62
C ASN A 124 7.11 -25.98 -16.91
N ARG A 125 6.24 -25.67 -15.92
CA ARG A 125 5.06 -24.82 -16.16
C ARG A 125 4.92 -23.66 -15.17
N VAL A 126 5.13 -23.88 -13.88
CA VAL A 126 4.93 -22.84 -12.85
C VAL A 126 6.12 -21.89 -12.79
N ILE A 127 7.35 -22.43 -12.78
CA ILE A 127 8.58 -21.62 -12.71
C ILE A 127 8.63 -20.60 -13.86
N PRO A 128 8.42 -20.97 -15.15
CA PRO A 128 8.45 -20.02 -16.25
C PRO A 128 7.46 -18.86 -16.11
N ILE A 129 6.25 -19.13 -15.60
CA ILE A 129 5.25 -18.07 -15.36
C ILE A 129 5.75 -17.12 -14.27
N ALA A 130 6.24 -17.66 -13.16
CA ALA A 130 6.71 -16.85 -12.04
C ALA A 130 7.92 -15.97 -12.43
N THR A 131 8.88 -16.52 -13.17
CA THR A 131 10.06 -15.78 -13.64
C THR A 131 9.66 -14.68 -14.62
N THR A 132 8.82 -14.97 -15.61
CA THR A 132 8.33 -13.98 -16.57
C THR A 132 7.63 -12.80 -15.89
N LEU A 133 6.75 -13.09 -14.92
CA LEU A 133 6.06 -12.04 -14.17
C LEU A 133 7.01 -11.21 -13.30
N SER A 134 8.00 -11.86 -12.68
CA SER A 134 9.01 -11.17 -11.87
C SER A 134 9.88 -10.25 -12.73
N ASP A 135 10.32 -10.72 -13.89
CA ASP A 135 11.23 -9.95 -14.74
C ASP A 135 10.51 -8.78 -15.41
N LEU A 136 9.25 -9.00 -15.84
CA LEU A 136 8.38 -7.91 -16.28
C LEU A 136 8.19 -6.84 -15.19
N LYS A 137 8.00 -7.25 -13.93
CA LYS A 137 7.85 -6.30 -12.82
C LYS A 137 9.10 -5.44 -12.64
N LYS A 138 10.30 -6.03 -12.77
CA LYS A 138 11.58 -5.32 -12.64
C LYS A 138 11.81 -4.36 -13.80
N SER A 139 11.41 -4.72 -15.03
CA SER A 139 11.60 -3.84 -16.20
C SER A 139 10.67 -2.61 -16.22
N MET A 140 9.62 -2.61 -15.39
CA MET A 140 8.66 -1.50 -15.26
C MET A 140 8.90 -0.61 -14.04
N ALA A 141 9.86 -0.97 -13.18
CA ALA A 141 10.22 -0.23 -11.97
C ALA A 141 11.39 0.72 -12.27
#